data_AF-A0AAD5EA24-F1
#
_entry.id   AF-A0AAD5EA24-F1
#
_cell.length_a   1.000
_cell.length_b   1.000
_cell.length_c   1.000
_cell.angle_alpha   90.00
_cell.angle_beta   90.00
_cell.angle_gamma   90.00
#
_symmetry.space_group_name_H-M   'P 1'
#
loop_
_entity.id
_entity.type
_entity.pdbx_description
1 polymer ?
#
loop_
_entity_poly.entity_id
_entity_poly.type
_entity_poly.pdbx_seq_one_letter_code
_entity_poly.pdbx_strand_id
1 'polypeptide(L)'
;MKLDIQIDPTFTGTLQDSPSQQGTTRLDGVCHLEIDKPMKTKGLMVQFIGILKIDVRRGITLKADVSDAIERRLLVDERLYLEGDGSYNSVIPAGSHQYPFTFHIPISLPPSFQTDRGNISYSLRATAQRTLLSDTTAEKPVSLRKCMTRGLSSLLNSREHIEGYQDGLAFAMSTPSIVFREGGQLKLAFSLSLPDVRNCKIKSIDCGLKESIIYRTSGSQSLHRETRQVSDTSFPLGMQNIDCYNSHHTPRCYDVDLRLIPKIHTDMSTKLLKVRHYVHLLVSAERWDSRSSRNVTFTKRYKIEVPVIVSSKESFWDGQMPPPPAYSRYEMPPCYVESLTQLPPAPPYKSQEAEPTELVNVNVHN
;
A
#
# COMPACT_ATOMS: atom_id res chain seq x y z
N MET A 1 -3.76 -32.77 -22.07
CA MET A 1 -2.60 -31.85 -21.97
C MET A 1 -2.83 -30.85 -20.86
N LYS A 2 -1.85 -30.71 -19.95
CA LYS A 2 -1.86 -29.76 -18.85
C LYS A 2 -0.54 -28.99 -18.86
N LEU A 3 -0.60 -27.68 -18.69
CA LEU A 3 0.55 -26.78 -18.65
C LEU A 3 0.48 -25.98 -17.34
N ASP A 4 1.58 -25.93 -16.60
CA ASP A 4 1.67 -25.20 -15.34
C ASP A 4 3.05 -24.56 -15.14
N ILE A 5 3.12 -23.53 -14.31
CA ILE A 5 4.34 -22.79 -13.99
C ILE A 5 4.53 -22.78 -12.48
N GLN A 6 5.68 -23.29 -12.04
CA GLN A 6 6.13 -23.21 -10.68
C GLN A 6 7.30 -22.25 -10.58
N ILE A 7 7.17 -21.23 -9.72
CA ILE A 7 8.28 -20.33 -9.38
C ILE A 7 9.04 -20.95 -8.21
N ASP A 8 10.37 -20.81 -8.20
CA ASP A 8 11.19 -21.20 -7.07
C ASP A 8 10.68 -20.52 -5.78
N PRO A 9 10.41 -21.28 -4.70
CA PRO A 9 9.86 -20.73 -3.46
C PRO A 9 10.80 -19.73 -2.77
N THR A 10 12.09 -19.71 -3.11
CA THR A 10 13.07 -18.75 -2.59
C THR A 10 12.94 -17.37 -3.24
N PHE A 11 12.22 -17.25 -4.36
CA PHE A 11 11.99 -15.97 -5.02
C PHE A 11 11.06 -15.08 -4.19
N THR A 12 11.61 -14.03 -3.59
CA THR A 12 10.84 -13.10 -2.75
C THR A 12 10.22 -11.93 -3.54
N GLY A 13 10.59 -11.73 -4.80
CA GLY A 13 10.17 -10.58 -5.59
C GLY A 13 10.82 -9.26 -5.19
N THR A 14 11.82 -9.28 -4.31
CA THR A 14 12.45 -8.06 -3.80
C THR A 14 13.54 -7.57 -4.76
N LEU A 15 13.33 -6.41 -5.37
CA LEU A 15 14.30 -5.69 -6.18
C LEU A 15 15.13 -4.78 -5.26
N GLN A 16 16.42 -5.06 -5.16
CA GLN A 16 17.35 -4.23 -4.40
C GLN A 16 17.67 -2.97 -5.19
N ASP A 17 17.41 -1.80 -4.60
CA ASP A 17 17.80 -0.53 -5.22
C ASP A 17 19.34 -0.41 -5.12
N SER A 18 19.98 -0.17 -6.26
CA SER A 18 21.41 0.14 -6.35
C SER A 18 21.56 1.56 -6.89
N PRO A 19 22.48 2.38 -6.35
CA PRO A 19 22.70 3.74 -6.86
C PRO A 19 23.10 3.76 -8.35
N SER A 20 23.65 2.68 -8.90
CA SER A 20 23.94 2.56 -10.33
C SER A 20 22.72 2.21 -11.18
N GLN A 21 21.59 1.79 -10.58
CA GLN A 21 20.42 1.15 -11.23
C GLN A 21 20.77 0.02 -12.22
N GLN A 22 22.00 -0.49 -12.15
CA GLN A 22 22.49 -1.58 -12.97
C GLN A 22 22.52 -2.82 -12.08
N GLY A 23 21.69 -3.79 -12.43
CA GLY A 23 21.57 -5.03 -11.70
C GLY A 23 20.32 -5.81 -12.09
N THR A 24 20.31 -7.08 -11.73
CA THR A 24 19.19 -7.97 -11.98
C THR A 24 18.95 -8.84 -10.76
N THR A 25 17.69 -9.16 -10.50
CA THR A 25 17.29 -10.19 -9.55
C THR A 25 16.93 -11.45 -10.32
N ARG A 26 17.44 -12.59 -9.87
CA ARG A 26 17.22 -13.88 -10.53
C ARG A 26 15.84 -14.43 -10.16
N LEU A 27 15.09 -14.87 -11.17
CA LEU A 27 13.80 -15.56 -11.05
C LEU A 27 13.95 -16.93 -11.69
N ASP A 28 14.04 -17.96 -10.86
CA ASP A 28 14.09 -19.35 -11.28
C ASP A 28 12.72 -20.03 -11.17
N GLY A 29 12.50 -21.06 -11.96
CA GLY A 29 11.28 -21.86 -11.89
C GLY A 29 11.30 -23.04 -12.84
N VAL A 30 10.18 -23.76 -12.89
CA VAL A 30 9.97 -24.94 -13.73
C VAL A 30 8.63 -24.83 -14.44
N CYS A 31 8.64 -25.07 -15.74
CA CYS A 31 7.44 -25.22 -16.56
C CYS A 31 7.10 -26.72 -16.64
N HIS A 32 5.92 -27.10 -16.18
CA HIS A 32 5.44 -28.48 -16.16
C HIS A 32 4.48 -28.70 -17.33
N LEU A 33 4.74 -29.75 -18.11
CA LEU A 33 3.94 -30.11 -19.27
C LEU A 33 3.58 -31.60 -19.23
N GLU A 34 2.30 -31.89 -19.07
CA GLU A 34 1.76 -33.25 -19.16
C GLU A 34 1.00 -33.43 -20.47
N ILE A 35 1.34 -34.47 -21.23
CA ILE A 35 0.74 -34.74 -22.53
C ILE A 35 0.37 -36.22 -22.64
N ASP A 36 -0.90 -36.50 -22.98
CA ASP A 36 -1.43 -37.86 -23.06
C ASP A 36 -1.00 -38.60 -24.34
N LYS A 37 -0.65 -37.85 -25.39
CA LYS A 37 -0.25 -38.35 -26.72
C LYS A 37 0.86 -37.47 -27.28
N PRO A 38 1.76 -37.97 -28.15
CA PRO A 38 2.79 -37.13 -28.75
C PRO A 38 2.19 -35.89 -29.43
N MET A 39 2.77 -34.73 -29.16
CA MET A 39 2.26 -33.44 -29.60
C MET A 39 3.23 -32.78 -30.57
N LYS A 40 2.73 -32.45 -31.77
CA LYS A 40 3.42 -31.52 -32.68
C LYS A 40 3.28 -30.10 -32.14
N THR A 41 4.40 -29.43 -31.93
CA THR A 41 4.49 -28.07 -31.42
C THR A 41 5.45 -27.24 -32.28
N LYS A 42 5.18 -25.95 -32.46
CA LYS A 42 6.14 -25.00 -33.03
C LYS A 42 7.15 -24.54 -31.98
N GLY A 43 6.75 -24.57 -30.71
CA GLY A 43 7.62 -24.25 -29.60
C GLY A 43 6.89 -24.28 -28.27
N LEU A 44 7.64 -24.51 -27.21
CA LEU A 44 7.23 -24.26 -25.83
C LEU A 44 8.05 -23.08 -25.33
N MET A 45 7.40 -22.02 -24.89
CA MET A 45 8.08 -20.85 -24.34
C MET A 45 7.52 -20.43 -23.00
N VAL A 46 8.35 -19.79 -22.18
CA VAL A 46 7.94 -19.00 -21.03
C VAL A 46 8.28 -17.55 -21.30
N GLN A 47 7.40 -16.65 -20.91
CA GLN A 47 7.52 -15.22 -21.13
C GLN A 47 7.34 -14.48 -19.80
N PHE A 48 8.28 -13.61 -19.44
CA PHE A 48 8.13 -12.67 -18.34
C PHE A 48 7.64 -11.32 -18.88
N ILE A 49 6.44 -10.92 -18.46
CA ILE A 49 5.77 -9.72 -18.96
C ILE A 49 5.48 -8.78 -17.80
N GLY A 50 5.79 -7.51 -17.96
CA GLY A 50 5.40 -6.43 -17.07
C GLY A 50 4.58 -5.38 -17.78
N ILE A 51 3.44 -5.01 -17.23
CA ILE A 51 2.52 -4.03 -17.83
C ILE A 51 2.19 -2.96 -16.80
N LEU A 52 2.29 -1.70 -17.23
CA LEU A 52 1.74 -0.54 -16.54
C LEU A 52 0.47 -0.10 -17.25
N LYS A 53 -0.60 0.11 -16.50
CA LYS A 53 -1.87 0.66 -16.97
C LYS A 53 -2.27 1.84 -16.09
N ILE A 54 -2.66 2.95 -16.71
CA ILE A 54 -3.24 4.11 -16.04
C ILE A 54 -4.60 4.43 -16.64
N ASP A 55 -5.52 4.87 -15.78
CA ASP A 55 -6.87 5.27 -16.11
C ASP A 55 -7.25 6.57 -15.37
N VAL A 56 -7.31 7.67 -16.11
CA VAL A 56 -7.66 9.01 -15.60
C VAL A 56 -9.11 9.41 -15.92
N ARG A 57 -10.00 8.45 -16.20
CA ARG A 57 -11.37 8.74 -16.69
C ARG A 57 -12.33 9.39 -15.69
N ARG A 58 -12.21 9.17 -14.37
CA ARG A 58 -13.20 9.71 -13.41
C ARG A 58 -13.12 11.25 -13.34
N GLY A 59 -14.23 11.90 -13.69
CA GLY A 59 -14.42 13.37 -13.70
C GLY A 59 -15.05 13.93 -14.98
N ILE A 60 -15.24 13.10 -16.01
CA ILE A 60 -15.71 13.53 -17.34
C ILE A 60 -17.21 13.25 -17.51
N THR A 61 -17.99 14.32 -17.69
CA THR A 61 -19.39 14.28 -18.14
C THR A 61 -19.47 13.79 -19.58
N LEU A 62 -19.99 12.58 -19.79
CA LEU A 62 -20.68 11.95 -20.94
C LEU A 62 -20.40 12.35 -22.42
N LYS A 63 -19.42 13.21 -22.76
CA LYS A 63 -19.22 13.71 -24.15
C LYS A 63 -17.75 13.87 -24.60
N ALA A 64 -16.75 13.39 -23.86
CA ALA A 64 -15.35 13.45 -24.31
C ALA A 64 -14.79 12.06 -24.65
N ASP A 65 -13.95 12.02 -25.68
CA ASP A 65 -13.36 10.81 -26.25
C ASP A 65 -12.64 9.96 -25.18
N VAL A 66 -13.04 8.69 -25.10
CA VAL A 66 -12.76 7.80 -23.96
C VAL A 66 -11.34 7.22 -24.02
N SER A 67 -10.70 7.22 -25.20
CA SER A 67 -9.36 6.65 -25.41
C SER A 67 -8.24 7.47 -24.75
N ASP A 68 -8.39 8.79 -24.68
CA ASP A 68 -7.32 9.72 -24.30
C ASP A 68 -7.03 9.73 -22.78
N ALA A 69 -7.84 9.00 -22.03
CA ALA A 69 -7.76 8.88 -20.58
C ALA A 69 -7.18 7.54 -20.09
N ILE A 70 -6.81 6.63 -20.99
CA ILE A 70 -6.21 5.34 -20.61
C ILE A 70 -4.85 5.23 -21.29
N GLU A 71 -3.81 4.92 -20.52
CA GLU A 71 -2.49 4.62 -21.09
C GLU A 71 -2.01 3.25 -20.64
N ARG A 72 -1.59 2.41 -21.59
CA ARG A 72 -0.99 1.10 -21.33
C ARG A 72 0.44 1.06 -21.87
N ARG A 73 1.40 0.64 -21.04
CA ARG A 73 2.81 0.49 -21.38
C ARG A 73 3.31 -0.91 -21.05
N LEU A 74 4.06 -1.48 -21.98
CA LEU A 74 4.88 -2.65 -21.74
C LEU A 74 6.16 -2.18 -21.03
N LEU A 75 6.41 -2.70 -19.83
CA LEU A 75 7.60 -2.41 -19.04
C LEU A 75 8.72 -3.40 -19.37
N VAL A 76 8.37 -4.66 -19.60
CA VAL A 76 9.27 -5.75 -19.96
C VAL A 76 8.50 -6.83 -20.72
N ASP A 77 9.14 -7.43 -21.72
CA ASP A 77 8.70 -8.62 -22.46
C ASP A 77 9.96 -9.43 -22.79
N GLU A 78 10.29 -10.36 -21.91
CA GLU A 78 11.38 -11.30 -22.11
C GLU A 78 10.82 -12.68 -22.39
N ARG A 79 11.37 -13.37 -23.40
CA ARG A 79 10.92 -14.70 -23.83
C ARG A 79 12.06 -15.69 -23.78
N LEU A 80 11.77 -16.88 -23.27
CA LEU A 80 12.66 -18.02 -23.26
C LEU A 80 11.95 -19.19 -23.93
N TYR A 81 12.51 -19.68 -25.03
CA TYR A 81 12.08 -20.93 -25.64
C TYR A 81 12.73 -22.10 -24.90
N LEU A 82 11.90 -23.03 -24.45
CA LEU A 82 12.28 -24.24 -23.72
C LEU A 82 12.41 -25.44 -24.66
N GLU A 83 11.55 -25.49 -25.67
CA GLU A 83 11.57 -26.50 -26.74
C GLU A 83 11.19 -25.84 -28.06
N GLY A 84 11.88 -26.22 -29.14
CA GLY A 84 11.75 -25.55 -30.44
C GLY A 84 12.15 -24.06 -30.39
N ASP A 85 11.90 -23.35 -31.48
CA ASP A 85 12.23 -21.92 -31.64
C ASP A 85 11.06 -21.10 -32.20
N GLY A 86 9.87 -21.70 -32.30
CA GLY A 86 8.69 -21.10 -32.93
C GLY A 86 8.67 -21.20 -34.46
N SER A 87 9.75 -21.65 -35.10
CA SER A 87 9.92 -21.66 -36.56
C SER A 87 9.70 -23.04 -37.16
N TYR A 88 10.19 -24.11 -36.52
CA TYR A 88 10.02 -25.48 -36.99
C TYR A 88 9.10 -26.31 -36.08
N ASN A 89 8.44 -27.31 -36.66
CA ASN A 89 7.63 -28.24 -35.87
C ASN A 89 8.55 -29.27 -35.20
N SER A 90 8.51 -29.33 -33.87
CA SER A 90 9.06 -30.45 -33.08
C SER A 90 7.93 -31.35 -32.58
N VAL A 91 8.29 -32.56 -32.15
CA VAL A 91 7.34 -33.50 -31.53
C VAL A 91 7.76 -33.73 -30.09
N ILE A 92 6.92 -33.32 -29.15
CA ILE A 92 7.11 -33.64 -27.74
C ILE A 92 6.44 -35.00 -27.47
N PRO A 93 7.15 -35.99 -26.88
CA PRO A 93 6.57 -37.30 -26.56
C PRO A 93 5.40 -37.21 -25.57
N ALA A 94 4.56 -38.23 -25.54
CA ALA A 94 3.62 -38.40 -24.44
C ALA A 94 4.38 -38.59 -23.11
N GLY A 95 3.83 -38.08 -22.02
CA GLY A 95 4.44 -38.16 -20.69
C GLY A 95 4.38 -36.83 -19.92
N SER A 96 5.11 -36.81 -18.81
CA SER A 96 5.31 -35.63 -17.98
C SER A 96 6.71 -35.08 -18.23
N HIS A 97 6.79 -33.79 -18.54
CA HIS A 97 8.01 -33.09 -18.89
C HIS A 97 8.20 -31.88 -17.98
N GLN A 98 9.44 -31.63 -17.60
CA GLN A 98 9.82 -30.51 -16.74
C GLN A 98 10.92 -29.70 -17.41
N TYR A 99 10.68 -28.40 -17.56
CA TYR A 99 11.59 -27.50 -18.22
C TYR A 99 11.99 -26.38 -17.26
N PRO A 100 13.21 -26.43 -16.67
CA PRO A 100 13.69 -25.35 -15.82
C PRO A 100 13.90 -24.08 -16.64
N PHE A 101 13.63 -22.93 -16.04
CA PHE A 101 13.88 -21.62 -16.65
C PHE A 101 14.48 -20.65 -15.64
N THR A 102 15.18 -19.64 -16.18
CA THR A 102 15.76 -18.55 -15.40
C THR A 102 15.54 -17.24 -16.15
N PHE A 103 15.01 -16.23 -15.46
CA PHE A 103 14.98 -14.83 -15.91
C PHE A 103 15.86 -13.96 -15.02
N HIS A 104 16.43 -12.91 -15.61
CA HIS A 104 17.22 -11.89 -14.91
C HIS A 104 16.45 -10.59 -14.88
N ILE A 105 15.58 -10.42 -13.87
CA ILE A 105 14.66 -9.29 -13.77
C ILE A 105 15.45 -8.00 -13.49
N PRO A 106 15.35 -6.96 -14.34
CA PRO A 106 16.03 -5.68 -14.10
C PRO A 106 15.54 -5.00 -12.81
N ILE A 107 16.47 -4.53 -11.97
CA ILE A 107 16.12 -3.79 -10.73
C ILE A 107 15.50 -2.41 -11.00
N SER A 108 15.62 -1.91 -12.24
CA SER A 108 15.02 -0.65 -12.69
C SER A 108 13.49 -0.74 -12.83
N LEU A 109 12.93 -1.95 -12.86
CA LEU A 109 11.48 -2.14 -12.93
C LEU A 109 10.78 -1.58 -11.67
N PRO A 110 9.62 -0.93 -11.83
CA PRO A 110 8.84 -0.46 -10.69
C PRO A 110 8.25 -1.61 -9.88
N PRO A 111 8.01 -1.44 -8.57
CA PRO A 111 7.29 -2.43 -7.78
C PRO A 111 5.86 -2.63 -8.32
N SER A 112 5.29 -3.81 -8.04
CA SER A 112 3.88 -4.09 -8.29
C SER A 112 3.02 -3.09 -7.52
N PHE A 113 1.98 -2.59 -8.19
CA PHE A 113 1.16 -1.50 -7.69
C PHE A 113 -0.28 -1.67 -8.17
N GLN A 114 -1.26 -1.37 -7.33
CA GLN A 114 -2.67 -1.47 -7.71
C GLN A 114 -3.54 -0.45 -6.97
N THR A 115 -4.25 0.36 -7.74
CA THR A 115 -5.30 1.28 -7.29
C THR A 115 -6.43 1.30 -8.33
N ASP A 116 -7.48 2.10 -8.08
CA ASP A 116 -8.56 2.34 -9.03
C ASP A 116 -8.09 2.92 -10.37
N ARG A 117 -6.98 3.67 -10.37
CA ARG A 117 -6.49 4.46 -11.52
C ARG A 117 -5.16 4.00 -12.06
N GLY A 118 -4.44 3.12 -11.37
CA GLY A 118 -3.12 2.66 -11.78
C GLY A 118 -2.90 1.21 -11.42
N ASN A 119 -2.28 0.48 -12.33
CA ASN A 119 -1.90 -0.92 -12.12
C ASN A 119 -0.52 -1.15 -12.73
N ILE A 120 0.38 -1.75 -11.96
CA ILE A 120 1.65 -2.31 -12.42
C ILE A 120 1.62 -3.79 -12.05
N SER A 121 1.53 -4.64 -13.06
CA SER A 121 1.45 -6.10 -12.89
C SER A 121 2.56 -6.80 -13.66
N TYR A 122 3.02 -7.91 -13.10
CA TYR A 122 3.98 -8.80 -13.74
C TYR A 122 3.43 -10.22 -13.74
N SER A 123 3.72 -10.97 -14.80
CA SER A 123 3.36 -12.38 -14.89
C SER A 123 4.37 -13.18 -15.69
N LEU A 124 4.46 -14.46 -15.36
CA LEU A 124 5.04 -15.48 -16.21
C LEU A 124 3.92 -16.10 -17.04
N ARG A 125 4.13 -16.22 -18.34
CA ARG A 125 3.21 -16.89 -19.26
C ARG A 125 3.93 -18.02 -19.99
N ALA A 126 3.52 -19.24 -19.74
CA ALA A 126 3.93 -20.40 -20.51
C ALA A 126 2.98 -20.58 -21.68
N THR A 127 3.52 -20.83 -22.87
CA THR A 127 2.75 -21.02 -24.10
C THR A 127 3.30 -22.23 -24.85
N ALA A 128 2.46 -23.22 -25.06
CA ALA A 128 2.73 -24.32 -25.99
C ALA A 128 2.04 -24.01 -27.33
N GLN A 129 2.86 -23.70 -28.33
CA GLN A 129 2.40 -23.24 -29.64
C GLN A 129 2.06 -24.43 -30.53
N ARG A 130 0.78 -24.63 -30.85
CA ARG A 130 0.34 -25.85 -31.57
C ARG A 130 0.18 -25.55 -33.07
N THR A 131 0.47 -26.54 -33.91
CA THR A 131 0.47 -26.34 -35.38
C THR A 131 -0.95 -26.22 -35.96
N LEU A 132 -1.91 -26.98 -35.42
CA LEU A 132 -3.27 -27.12 -35.97
C LEU A 132 -4.39 -26.82 -34.97
N LEU A 133 -4.04 -26.53 -33.72
CA LEU A 133 -4.96 -26.30 -32.62
C LEU A 133 -4.61 -24.99 -31.93
N SER A 134 -5.53 -24.45 -31.12
CA SER A 134 -5.24 -23.27 -30.31
C SER A 134 -4.07 -23.53 -29.36
N ASP A 135 -3.27 -22.50 -29.18
CA ASP A 135 -2.17 -22.52 -28.22
C ASP A 135 -2.71 -22.75 -26.81
N THR A 136 -1.99 -23.56 -26.05
CA THR A 136 -2.30 -23.78 -24.64
C THR A 136 -1.41 -22.87 -23.82
N THR A 137 -2.03 -22.12 -22.91
CA THR A 137 -1.32 -21.13 -22.09
C THR A 137 -1.56 -21.38 -20.60
N ALA A 138 -0.55 -21.09 -19.80
CA ALA A 138 -0.64 -21.00 -18.35
C ALA A 138 -0.04 -19.67 -17.91
N GLU A 139 -0.64 -19.01 -16.93
CA GLU A 139 -0.17 -17.71 -16.44
C GLU A 139 -0.03 -17.72 -14.93
N LYS A 140 1.10 -17.20 -14.43
CA LYS A 140 1.41 -17.09 -13.00
C LYS A 140 1.76 -15.64 -12.67
N PRO A 141 1.03 -14.98 -11.75
CA PRO A 141 1.37 -13.62 -11.34
C PRO A 141 2.69 -13.59 -10.58
N VAL A 142 3.47 -12.53 -10.79
CA VAL A 142 4.72 -12.24 -10.10
C VAL A 142 4.57 -10.90 -9.39
N SER A 143 4.83 -10.86 -8.09
CA SER A 143 4.79 -9.62 -7.30
C SER A 143 6.19 -9.10 -7.08
N LEU A 144 6.47 -7.88 -7.56
CA LEU A 144 7.74 -7.20 -7.34
C LEU A 144 7.61 -6.15 -6.23
N ARG A 145 8.62 -6.06 -5.37
CA ARG A 145 8.73 -5.05 -4.31
C ARG A 145 10.07 -4.33 -4.43
N LYS A 146 10.14 -3.06 -4.08
CA LYS A 146 11.41 -2.32 -4.03
C LYS A 146 11.88 -2.19 -2.59
N CYS A 147 13.13 -2.58 -2.36
CA CYS A 147 13.78 -2.49 -1.06
C CYS A 147 15.02 -1.60 -1.18
N MET A 148 15.05 -0.51 -0.40
CA MET A 148 16.13 0.49 -0.45
C MET A 148 17.29 0.20 0.53
N THR A 149 17.40 -1.02 1.04
CA THR A 149 18.23 -1.31 2.23
C THR A 149 19.75 -1.28 1.99
N ARG A 150 20.24 -1.60 0.79
CA ARG A 150 21.69 -1.65 0.53
C ARG A 150 22.23 -0.27 0.16
N GLY A 151 22.84 0.41 1.14
CA GLY A 151 23.55 1.69 0.97
C GLY A 151 22.99 2.85 1.80
N LEU A 152 21.78 2.70 2.36
CA LEU A 152 21.13 3.73 3.19
C LEU A 152 21.04 3.32 4.66
N SER A 153 21.92 2.42 5.13
CA SER A 153 22.00 2.00 6.53
C SER A 153 22.15 3.18 7.50
N SER A 154 22.84 4.24 7.05
CA SER A 154 22.94 5.51 7.76
C SER A 154 21.61 6.26 7.87
N LEU A 155 20.74 6.17 6.85
CA LEU A 155 19.43 6.82 6.84
C LEU A 155 18.37 6.05 7.65
N LEU A 156 18.52 4.73 7.82
CA LEU A 156 17.60 3.95 8.64
C LEU A 156 17.59 4.39 10.11
N ASN A 157 18.72 4.90 10.58
CA ASN A 157 18.86 5.47 11.92
C ASN A 157 18.89 7.01 11.92
N SER A 158 18.87 7.66 10.73
CA SER A 158 18.87 9.12 10.67
C SER A 158 17.48 9.64 11.00
N ARG A 159 17.45 10.61 11.91
CA ARG A 159 16.30 11.47 12.12
C ARG A 159 16.57 12.79 11.43
N GLU A 160 15.65 13.22 10.61
CA GLU A 160 15.64 14.57 10.08
C GLU A 160 15.08 15.49 11.14
N HIS A 161 15.89 16.46 11.55
CA HIS A 161 15.45 17.58 12.35
C HIS A 161 15.12 18.75 11.43
N ILE A 162 13.87 19.19 11.47
CA ILE A 162 13.34 20.20 10.56
C ILE A 162 12.77 21.31 11.41
N GLU A 163 13.27 22.52 11.20
CA GLU A 163 12.75 23.73 11.81
C GLU A 163 12.16 24.62 10.74
N GLY A 164 11.08 25.31 11.06
CA GLY A 164 10.45 26.22 10.13
C GLY A 164 9.58 27.24 10.81
N TYR A 165 9.21 28.25 10.01
CA TYR A 165 8.30 29.29 10.42
C TYR A 165 7.33 29.57 9.28
N GLN A 166 6.03 29.43 9.56
CA GLN A 166 4.99 29.63 8.55
C GLN A 166 3.87 30.49 9.11
N ASP A 167 3.66 31.66 8.51
CA ASP A 167 2.56 32.58 8.79
C ASP A 167 2.31 32.88 10.29
N GLY A 168 3.37 32.92 11.10
CA GLY A 168 3.24 33.11 12.55
C GLY A 168 3.19 31.82 13.37
N LEU A 169 3.57 30.67 12.83
CA LEU A 169 3.76 29.44 13.59
C LEU A 169 5.21 28.98 13.39
N ALA A 170 5.99 28.99 14.47
CA ALA A 170 7.29 28.33 14.49
C ALA A 170 7.09 26.86 14.88
N PHE A 171 7.77 25.97 14.17
CA PHE A 171 7.74 24.54 14.44
C PHE A 171 9.14 23.94 14.38
N ALA A 172 9.38 22.92 15.19
CA ALA A 172 10.53 22.03 15.05
C ALA A 172 10.02 20.58 15.07
N MET A 173 10.57 19.70 14.25
CA MET A 173 10.14 18.31 14.16
C MET A 173 11.34 17.39 13.92
N SER A 174 11.32 16.25 14.61
CA SER A 174 12.22 15.12 14.43
C SER A 174 11.42 13.93 13.89
N THR A 175 11.70 13.51 12.67
CA THR A 175 11.07 12.33 12.02
C THR A 175 12.12 11.43 11.38
N PRO A 176 11.92 10.10 11.33
CA PRO A 176 12.70 9.22 10.47
C PRO A 176 12.60 9.63 9.00
N SER A 177 13.72 9.56 8.27
CA SER A 177 13.75 9.80 6.82
C SER A 177 13.13 8.66 6.01
N ILE A 178 13.25 7.43 6.52
CA ILE A 178 12.77 6.21 5.88
C ILE A 178 12.01 5.37 6.89
N VAL A 179 10.87 4.81 6.48
CA VAL A 179 10.10 3.84 7.26
C VAL A 179 9.67 2.66 6.40
N PHE A 180 9.50 1.49 7.02
CA PHE A 180 9.11 0.26 6.32
C PHE A 180 7.62 -0.02 6.47
N ARG A 181 6.93 -0.34 5.36
CA ARG A 181 5.49 -0.64 5.37
C ARG A 181 5.14 -1.94 6.10
N GLU A 182 6.09 -2.88 6.21
CA GLU A 182 5.91 -4.17 6.88
C GLU A 182 6.04 -4.04 8.40
N GLY A 183 5.15 -3.26 9.02
CA GLY A 183 5.05 -3.12 10.48
C GLY A 183 6.03 -2.10 11.09
N GLY A 184 6.68 -1.27 10.28
CA GLY A 184 7.54 -0.19 10.75
C GLY A 184 6.80 0.84 11.60
N GLN A 185 7.55 1.54 12.45
CA GLN A 185 7.04 2.60 13.32
C GLN A 185 7.54 3.96 12.85
N LEU A 186 6.60 4.87 12.61
CA LEU A 186 6.89 6.27 12.33
C LEU A 186 6.70 7.05 13.63
N LYS A 187 7.81 7.24 14.34
CA LYS A 187 7.87 8.00 15.60
C LYS A 187 8.19 9.46 15.31
N LEU A 188 7.21 10.33 15.55
CA LEU A 188 7.29 11.76 15.33
C LEU A 188 7.44 12.43 16.69
N ALA A 189 8.41 13.34 16.80
CA ALA A 189 8.52 14.27 17.91
C ALA A 189 8.51 15.68 17.34
N PHE A 190 7.59 16.55 17.75
CA PHE A 190 7.54 17.91 17.22
C PHE A 190 7.13 18.94 18.26
N SER A 191 7.56 20.17 18.07
CA SER A 191 7.23 21.31 18.91
C SER A 191 6.64 22.45 18.11
N LEU A 192 5.71 23.19 18.73
CA LEU A 192 4.96 24.28 18.10
C LEU A 192 5.00 25.51 18.98
N SER A 193 5.20 26.69 18.37
CA SER A 193 5.20 27.97 19.07
C SER A 193 4.54 29.06 18.24
N LEU A 194 3.66 29.84 18.89
CA LEU A 194 3.01 31.00 18.32
C LEU A 194 3.68 32.27 18.88
N PRO A 195 3.87 33.33 18.07
CA PRO A 195 4.59 34.54 18.45
C PRO A 195 3.84 35.37 19.49
N ASP A 196 2.50 35.33 19.49
CA ASP A 196 1.67 36.01 20.48
C ASP A 196 0.91 34.99 21.34
N VAL A 197 1.59 34.45 22.35
CA VAL A 197 1.03 33.45 23.28
C VAL A 197 -0.08 34.03 24.16
N ARG A 198 -0.22 35.37 24.24
CA ARG A 198 -1.24 36.03 25.07
C ARG A 198 -2.60 36.05 24.41
N ASN A 199 -2.61 36.18 23.08
CA ASN A 199 -3.85 36.26 22.30
C ASN A 199 -4.09 35.05 21.41
N CYS A 200 -3.12 34.13 21.27
CA CYS A 200 -3.28 32.94 20.44
C CYS A 200 -3.09 31.66 21.25
N LYS A 201 -3.94 30.66 21.00
CA LYS A 201 -3.86 29.33 21.60
C LYS A 201 -4.01 28.25 20.54
N ILE A 202 -3.19 27.20 20.61
CA ILE A 202 -3.38 26.00 19.78
C ILE A 202 -4.60 25.24 20.33
N LYS A 203 -5.58 24.99 19.46
CA LYS A 203 -6.83 24.29 19.79
C LYS A 203 -6.68 22.78 19.62
N SER A 204 -6.22 22.37 18.45
CA SER A 204 -6.05 20.97 18.09
C SER A 204 -4.97 20.80 17.04
N ILE A 205 -4.40 19.60 16.98
CA ILE A 205 -3.42 19.21 15.97
C ILE A 205 -3.91 17.90 15.37
N ASP A 206 -4.16 17.87 14.07
CA ASP A 206 -4.39 16.62 13.34
C ASP A 206 -3.07 16.18 12.69
N CYS A 207 -2.61 14.98 13.02
CA CYS A 207 -1.36 14.40 12.53
C CYS A 207 -1.64 13.09 11.80
N GLY A 208 -1.02 12.88 10.65
CA GLY A 208 -1.14 11.62 9.93
C GLY A 208 -0.07 11.42 8.87
N LEU A 209 0.04 10.17 8.40
CA LEU A 209 0.80 9.85 7.20
C LEU A 209 -0.09 10.10 5.99
N LYS A 210 0.28 11.09 5.17
CA LYS A 210 -0.38 11.39 3.90
C LYS A 210 0.31 10.63 2.78
N GLU A 211 -0.47 9.89 1.99
CA GLU A 211 -0.04 9.28 0.73
C GLU A 211 -0.59 10.12 -0.43
N SER A 212 0.30 10.55 -1.32
CA SER A 212 -0.04 11.32 -2.52
C SER A 212 0.37 10.54 -3.76
N ILE A 213 -0.61 10.25 -4.61
CA ILE A 213 -0.42 9.48 -5.84
C ILE A 213 -0.78 10.35 -7.03
N ILE A 214 0.17 10.53 -7.95
CA ILE A 214 -0.01 11.31 -9.17
C ILE A 214 0.02 10.35 -10.36
N TYR A 215 -1.08 10.32 -11.10
CA TYR A 215 -1.23 9.59 -12.36
C TYR A 215 -1.15 10.57 -13.52
N ARG A 216 -0.39 10.25 -14.55
CA ARG A 216 -0.34 11.06 -15.77
C ARG A 216 -0.26 10.21 -17.03
N THR A 217 -0.88 10.69 -18.10
CA THR A 217 -0.68 10.18 -19.45
C THR A 217 0.39 11.00 -20.18
N SER A 218 1.02 10.39 -21.17
CA SER A 218 2.01 10.98 -22.07
C SER A 218 1.40 11.67 -23.29
N GLY A 219 0.11 11.47 -23.53
CA GLY A 219 -0.58 11.90 -24.75
C GLY A 219 -0.25 11.08 -25.99
N SER A 220 0.75 10.19 -25.97
CA SER A 220 1.13 9.41 -27.16
C SER A 220 0.06 8.44 -27.69
N GLN A 221 -0.89 8.04 -26.83
CA GLN A 221 -2.04 7.21 -27.18
C GLN A 221 -3.32 8.05 -27.35
N SER A 222 -3.22 9.38 -27.21
CA SER A 222 -4.33 10.32 -27.43
C SER A 222 -4.35 10.78 -28.89
N LEU A 223 -5.55 10.85 -29.47
CA LEU A 223 -5.76 11.40 -30.82
C LEU A 223 -5.24 12.84 -30.94
N HIS A 224 -5.40 13.62 -29.88
CA HIS A 224 -5.00 15.02 -29.81
C HIS A 224 -3.61 15.26 -29.21
N ARG A 225 -2.87 14.19 -28.87
CA ARG A 225 -1.58 14.26 -28.15
C ARG A 225 -1.65 15.01 -26.82
N GLU A 226 -2.80 14.96 -26.15
CA GLU A 226 -2.99 15.67 -24.89
C GLU A 226 -2.50 14.83 -23.70
N THR A 227 -1.75 15.48 -22.81
CA THR A 227 -1.41 14.89 -21.51
C THR A 227 -2.51 15.18 -20.50
N ARG A 228 -2.92 14.17 -19.74
CA ARG A 228 -3.86 14.31 -18.62
C ARG A 228 -3.19 13.92 -17.32
N GLN A 229 -3.57 14.57 -16.22
CA GLN A 229 -3.05 14.29 -14.89
C GLN A 229 -4.16 14.30 -13.85
N VAL A 230 -4.14 13.33 -12.94
CA VAL A 230 -5.02 13.27 -11.76
C VAL A 230 -4.16 12.96 -10.55
N SER A 231 -4.47 13.58 -9.42
CA SER A 231 -3.81 13.31 -8.14
C SER A 231 -4.83 12.78 -7.15
N ASP A 232 -4.54 11.64 -6.56
CA ASP A 232 -5.27 11.11 -5.41
C ASP A 232 -4.47 11.39 -4.14
N THR A 233 -5.18 11.69 -3.05
CA THR A 233 -4.59 11.90 -1.72
C THR A 233 -5.37 11.07 -0.71
N SER A 234 -4.65 10.35 0.13
CA SER A 234 -5.23 9.53 1.19
C SER A 234 -4.43 9.65 2.48
N PHE A 235 -5.06 9.26 3.59
CA PHE A 235 -4.41 9.09 4.88
C PHE A 235 -4.59 7.61 5.27
N PRO A 236 -3.71 6.70 4.80
CA PRO A 236 -3.93 5.26 4.91
C PRO A 236 -3.95 4.74 6.36
N LEU A 237 -3.45 5.53 7.31
CA LEU A 237 -3.50 5.25 8.75
C LEU A 237 -4.56 6.09 9.49
N GLY A 238 -5.37 6.86 8.76
CA GLY A 238 -6.21 7.91 9.33
C GLY A 238 -5.40 9.12 9.80
N MET A 239 -6.09 10.05 10.46
CA MET A 239 -5.48 11.18 11.15
C MET A 239 -5.73 11.02 12.65
N GLN A 240 -4.68 11.20 13.44
CA GLN A 240 -4.76 11.29 14.88
C GLN A 240 -4.98 12.75 15.29
N ASN A 241 -6.05 13.01 16.05
CA ASN A 241 -6.32 14.31 16.62
C ASN A 241 -5.72 14.43 18.02
N ILE A 242 -5.05 15.55 18.30
CA ILE A 242 -4.51 15.91 19.61
C ILE A 242 -5.23 17.17 20.08
N ASP A 243 -6.13 17.01 21.04
CA ASP A 243 -6.84 18.12 21.66
C ASP A 243 -5.95 18.88 22.65
N CYS A 244 -5.73 20.17 22.38
CA CYS A 244 -4.87 21.03 23.18
C CYS A 244 -5.68 21.95 24.13
N TYR A 245 -7.01 21.93 24.05
CA TYR A 245 -7.89 22.89 24.71
C TYR A 245 -7.85 22.83 26.25
N ASN A 246 -7.76 21.63 26.84
CA ASN A 246 -7.86 21.41 28.29
C ASN A 246 -6.51 21.23 28.99
N SER A 247 -5.40 21.40 28.28
CA SER A 247 -4.07 21.28 28.89
C SER A 247 -3.73 22.57 29.67
N HIS A 248 -3.78 22.51 31.00
CA HIS A 248 -3.37 23.63 31.89
C HIS A 248 -1.88 24.00 31.71
N HIS A 249 -1.11 23.08 31.16
CA HIS A 249 0.21 23.30 30.60
C HIS A 249 0.14 22.87 29.14
N THR A 250 0.26 23.79 28.19
CA THR A 250 0.38 23.40 26.78
C THR A 250 1.71 22.69 26.62
N PRO A 251 1.75 21.35 26.39
CA PRO A 251 3.02 20.72 26.09
C PRO A 251 3.48 21.34 24.76
N ARG A 252 4.61 22.04 24.80
CA ARG A 252 5.20 22.60 23.58
C ARG A 252 5.78 21.52 22.68
N CYS A 253 5.88 20.28 23.18
CA CYS A 253 6.41 19.12 22.50
C CYS A 253 5.36 18.01 22.47
N TYR A 254 5.24 17.32 21.35
CA TYR A 254 4.27 16.27 21.08
C TYR A 254 4.99 15.06 20.52
N ASP A 255 4.59 13.88 20.99
CA ASP A 255 5.08 12.59 20.48
C ASP A 255 3.93 11.80 19.87
N VAL A 256 4.11 11.33 18.64
CA VAL A 256 3.12 10.55 17.89
C VAL A 256 3.80 9.30 17.33
N ASP A 257 3.19 8.14 17.54
CA ASP A 257 3.67 6.86 16.99
C ASP A 257 2.62 6.29 16.03
N LEU A 258 2.97 6.23 14.74
CA LEU A 258 2.12 5.66 13.70
C LEU A 258 2.71 4.32 13.24
N ARG A 259 1.95 3.24 13.39
CA ARG A 259 2.34 1.91 12.91
C ARG A 259 1.93 1.72 11.46
N LEU A 260 2.90 1.50 10.59
CA LEU A 260 2.64 1.24 9.18
C LEU A 260 2.07 -0.16 8.95
N ILE A 261 1.24 -0.26 7.91
CA ILE A 261 0.60 -1.50 7.50
C ILE A 261 0.99 -1.87 6.05
N PRO A 262 0.98 -3.17 5.69
CA PRO A 262 1.30 -3.62 4.34
C PRO A 262 0.37 -3.08 3.24
N LYS A 263 -0.72 -2.36 3.55
CA LYS A 263 -1.58 -1.73 2.54
C LYS A 263 -1.04 -0.39 2.01
N ILE A 264 -0.15 0.28 2.76
CA ILE A 264 0.46 1.55 2.34
C ILE A 264 1.40 1.28 1.17
N HIS A 265 1.37 2.09 0.11
CA HIS A 265 2.25 1.88 -1.02
C HIS A 265 3.69 2.26 -0.69
N THR A 266 4.66 1.75 -1.44
CA THR A 266 6.05 2.23 -1.35
C THR A 266 6.22 3.47 -2.21
N ASP A 267 7.12 4.36 -1.80
CA ASP A 267 7.57 5.47 -2.63
C ASP A 267 8.06 4.95 -3.98
N MET A 268 7.61 5.61 -5.04
CA MET A 268 7.91 5.20 -6.41
C MET A 268 7.84 6.41 -7.33
N SER A 269 8.74 6.45 -8.31
CA SER A 269 8.68 7.41 -9.40
C SER A 269 8.89 6.72 -10.74
N THR A 270 7.86 6.75 -11.58
CA THR A 270 7.93 6.34 -12.98
C THR A 270 7.56 7.51 -13.89
N LYS A 271 7.67 7.32 -15.20
CA LYS A 271 7.20 8.32 -16.15
C LYS A 271 5.69 8.56 -16.08
N LEU A 272 4.87 7.64 -15.61
CA LEU A 272 3.40 7.82 -15.67
C LEU A 272 2.75 7.86 -14.28
N LEU A 273 3.45 7.38 -13.26
CA LEU A 273 2.93 7.21 -11.91
C LEU A 273 3.98 7.65 -10.89
N LYS A 274 3.58 8.47 -9.92
CA LYS A 274 4.41 8.85 -8.76
C LYS A 274 3.63 8.60 -7.48
N VAL A 275 4.28 7.99 -6.50
CA VAL A 275 3.78 7.77 -5.14
C VAL A 275 4.76 8.43 -4.18
N ARG A 276 4.25 9.30 -3.30
CA ARG A 276 5.03 10.04 -2.30
C ARG A 276 4.31 10.08 -0.97
N HIS A 277 5.06 10.03 0.12
CA HIS A 277 4.52 10.13 1.46
C HIS A 277 5.02 11.37 2.19
N TYR A 278 4.16 11.90 3.05
CA TYR A 278 4.45 13.05 3.89
C TYR A 278 3.90 12.83 5.29
N VAL A 279 4.69 13.18 6.30
CA VAL A 279 4.14 13.52 7.62
C VAL A 279 3.35 14.81 7.44
N HIS A 280 2.06 14.75 7.75
CA HIS A 280 1.15 15.88 7.59
C HIS A 280 0.63 16.32 8.95
N LEU A 281 0.85 17.59 9.28
CA LEU A 281 0.30 18.24 10.46
C LEU A 281 -0.66 19.36 10.03
N LEU A 282 -1.88 19.31 10.55
CA LEU A 282 -2.86 20.39 10.44
C LEU A 282 -3.10 20.97 11.82
N VAL A 283 -2.50 22.13 12.10
CA VAL A 283 -2.57 22.81 13.39
C VAL A 283 -3.70 23.84 13.33
N SER A 284 -4.70 23.70 14.19
CA SER A 284 -5.76 24.70 14.37
C SER A 284 -5.45 25.57 15.58
N ALA A 285 -5.29 26.87 15.38
CA ALA A 285 -5.07 27.83 16.45
C ALA A 285 -6.19 28.87 16.48
N GLU A 286 -6.61 29.26 17.68
CA GLU A 286 -7.56 30.34 17.91
C GLU A 286 -6.80 31.61 18.29
N ARG A 287 -7.25 32.74 17.75
CA ARG A 287 -6.76 34.08 18.08
C ARG A 287 -7.90 34.91 18.64
N TRP A 288 -7.66 35.53 19.80
CA TRP A 288 -8.54 36.50 20.44
C TRP A 288 -8.18 37.91 19.98
N ASP A 289 -9.19 38.71 19.64
CA ASP A 289 -8.98 40.14 19.42
C ASP A 289 -9.26 40.91 20.71
N SER A 290 -8.21 41.45 21.32
CA SER A 290 -8.31 42.30 22.51
C SER A 290 -8.97 43.66 22.24
N ARG A 291 -9.20 44.05 20.97
CA ARG A 291 -9.71 45.37 20.58
C ARG A 291 -11.22 45.42 20.33
N SER A 292 -11.90 44.27 20.26
CA SER A 292 -13.35 44.21 20.02
C SER A 292 -14.11 43.98 21.33
N SER A 293 -15.11 44.82 21.63
CA SER A 293 -16.02 44.63 22.78
C SER A 293 -16.88 43.35 22.70
N ARG A 294 -16.86 42.66 21.55
CA ARG A 294 -17.38 41.31 21.38
C ARG A 294 -16.20 40.33 21.36
N ASN A 295 -16.29 39.26 22.13
CA ASN A 295 -15.32 38.17 22.16
C ASN A 295 -15.28 37.43 20.81
N VAL A 296 -14.59 37.98 19.81
CA VAL A 296 -14.46 37.36 18.49
C VAL A 296 -13.22 36.47 18.48
N THR A 297 -13.44 35.16 18.34
CA THR A 297 -12.38 34.16 18.14
C THR A 297 -12.18 33.88 16.66
N PHE A 298 -10.97 34.10 16.16
CA PHE A 298 -10.60 33.69 14.81
C PHE A 298 -9.83 32.37 14.85
N THR A 299 -10.32 31.35 14.15
CA THR A 299 -9.56 30.10 13.99
C THR A 299 -8.72 30.16 12.72
N LYS A 300 -7.41 29.98 12.84
CA LYS A 300 -6.45 29.86 11.74
C LYS A 300 -5.90 28.44 11.68
N ARG A 301 -5.78 27.89 10.48
CA ARG A 301 -5.20 26.56 10.24
C ARG A 301 -3.83 26.69 9.58
N TYR A 302 -2.85 25.96 10.10
CA TYR A 302 -1.50 25.85 9.54
C TYR A 302 -1.30 24.43 9.04
N LYS A 303 -0.76 24.31 7.83
CA LYS A 303 -0.51 23.02 7.18
C LYS A 303 0.99 22.84 7.01
N ILE A 304 1.57 21.86 7.70
CA ILE A 304 2.98 21.48 7.61
C ILE A 304 3.04 20.09 6.97
N GLU A 305 3.87 19.94 5.93
CA GLU A 305 4.10 18.66 5.26
C GLU A 305 5.61 18.40 5.17
N VAL A 306 6.05 17.28 5.73
CA VAL A 306 7.45 16.85 5.69
C VAL A 306 7.55 15.53 4.94
N PRO A 307 8.41 15.42 3.91
CA PRO A 307 8.53 14.19 3.15
C PRO A 307 9.06 13.05 4.02
N VAL A 308 8.54 11.85 3.81
CA VAL A 308 9.06 10.62 4.40
C VAL A 308 9.07 9.54 3.33
N ILE A 309 10.13 8.73 3.28
CA ILE A 309 10.23 7.65 2.30
C ILE A 309 9.62 6.39 2.92
N VAL A 310 8.59 5.85 2.27
CA VAL A 310 8.06 4.53 2.63
C VAL A 310 8.67 3.46 1.72
N SER A 311 9.33 2.47 2.30
CA SER A 311 9.98 1.38 1.56
C SER A 311 9.48 0.00 2.01
N SER A 312 9.84 -1.05 1.27
CA SER A 312 9.65 -2.44 1.73
C SER A 312 10.90 -2.94 2.44
N LYS A 313 10.71 -3.73 3.48
CA LYS A 313 11.79 -4.42 4.20
C LYS A 313 12.36 -5.56 3.34
N GLU A 314 13.67 -5.76 3.44
CA GLU A 314 14.32 -6.95 2.90
C GLU A 314 13.84 -8.16 3.70
N SER A 315 13.15 -9.09 3.05
CA SER A 315 12.77 -10.36 3.65
C SER A 315 13.95 -11.31 3.49
N PHE A 316 14.99 -11.14 4.29
CA PHE A 316 15.96 -12.20 4.50
C PHE A 316 15.48 -13.03 5.70
N TRP A 317 15.29 -14.33 5.46
CA TRP A 317 15.39 -15.31 6.53
C TRP A 317 16.86 -15.74 6.53
N ASP A 318 17.61 -15.41 7.58
CA ASP A 318 18.92 -16.03 7.77
C ASP A 318 18.69 -17.51 8.13
N GLY A 319 18.73 -18.39 7.13
CA GLY A 319 18.55 -19.85 7.29
C GLY A 319 17.28 -20.42 6.67
N GLN A 320 16.84 -21.60 7.14
CA GLN A 320 15.56 -22.17 6.72
C GLN A 320 14.41 -21.24 7.16
N MET A 321 13.46 -20.99 6.24
CA MET A 321 12.20 -20.34 6.56
C MET A 321 11.64 -21.00 7.83
N PRO A 322 11.45 -20.27 8.94
CA PRO A 322 10.98 -20.89 10.16
C PRO A 322 9.62 -21.51 9.87
N PRO A 323 9.38 -22.76 10.29
CA PRO A 323 8.08 -23.37 10.14
C PRO A 323 7.05 -22.43 10.77
N PRO A 324 5.83 -22.32 10.19
CA PRO A 324 4.77 -21.56 10.81
C PRO A 324 4.66 -22.01 12.28
N PRO A 325 4.37 -21.09 13.22
CA PRO A 325 4.28 -21.46 14.63
C PRO A 325 3.36 -22.67 14.75
N ALA A 326 3.88 -23.74 15.37
CA ALA A 326 3.11 -24.95 15.56
C ALA A 326 1.92 -24.62 16.47
N TYR A 327 0.72 -24.55 15.88
CA TYR A 327 -0.53 -24.32 16.62
C TYR A 327 -0.84 -25.41 17.65
N SER A 328 -0.03 -26.48 17.70
CA SER A 328 -0.15 -27.58 18.65
C SER A 328 0.36 -27.26 20.06
N ARG A 329 0.93 -26.07 20.32
CA ARG A 329 1.51 -25.70 21.62
C ARG A 329 0.88 -24.51 22.34
N TYR A 330 -0.18 -23.91 21.78
CA TYR A 330 -1.02 -23.04 22.60
C TYR A 330 -2.08 -23.91 23.28
N GLU A 331 -2.19 -23.76 24.60
CA GLU A 331 -3.41 -24.11 25.32
C GLU A 331 -4.56 -23.55 24.50
N MET A 332 -5.49 -24.42 24.10
CA MET A 332 -6.69 -23.98 23.41
C MET A 332 -7.27 -22.82 24.22
N PRO A 333 -7.64 -21.68 23.60
CA PRO A 333 -8.37 -20.66 24.35
C PRO A 333 -9.52 -21.37 25.07
N PRO A 334 -9.76 -21.07 26.36
CA PRO A 334 -10.70 -21.82 27.20
C PRO A 334 -11.94 -22.12 26.39
N CYS A 335 -12.27 -23.40 26.24
CA CYS A 335 -13.42 -23.73 25.41
C CYS A 335 -14.63 -23.03 26.04
N TYR A 336 -15.58 -22.56 25.23
CA TYR A 336 -16.75 -21.82 25.73
C TYR A 336 -17.48 -22.57 26.87
N VAL A 337 -17.32 -23.90 26.93
CA VAL A 337 -17.84 -24.78 27.97
C VAL A 337 -17.13 -24.61 29.31
N GLU A 338 -15.81 -24.42 29.35
CA GLU A 338 -15.04 -24.16 30.58
C GLU A 338 -15.31 -22.77 31.15
N SER A 339 -15.59 -21.79 30.28
CA SER A 339 -15.98 -20.45 30.70
C SER A 339 -17.33 -20.44 31.42
N LEU A 340 -18.26 -21.34 31.05
CA LEU A 340 -19.59 -21.42 31.68
C LEU A 340 -19.55 -22.04 33.08
N THR A 341 -18.59 -22.93 33.37
CA THR A 341 -18.46 -23.57 34.69
C THR A 341 -17.71 -22.70 35.70
N GLN A 342 -16.95 -21.70 35.24
CA GLN A 342 -16.19 -20.77 36.09
C GLN A 342 -16.90 -19.43 36.34
N LEU A 343 -18.07 -19.19 35.73
CA LEU A 343 -18.84 -17.98 36.02
C LEU A 343 -19.47 -18.09 37.40
N PRO A 344 -19.36 -17.07 38.26
CA PRO A 344 -20.12 -17.02 39.49
C PRO A 344 -21.62 -17.08 39.18
N PRO A 345 -22.43 -17.74 40.03
CA PRO A 345 -23.87 -17.79 39.83
C PRO A 345 -24.42 -16.37 39.68
N ALA A 346 -25.26 -16.18 38.66
CA ALA A 346 -25.87 -14.89 38.40
C ALA A 346 -26.56 -14.38 39.69
N PRO A 347 -26.35 -13.11 40.08
CA PRO A 347 -27.02 -12.56 41.25
C PRO A 347 -28.53 -12.68 41.08
N PRO A 348 -29.28 -12.96 42.15
CA PRO A 348 -30.73 -13.06 42.05
C PRO A 348 -31.28 -11.73 41.57
N TYR A 349 -31.88 -11.73 40.39
CA TYR A 349 -32.67 -10.60 39.92
C TYR A 349 -33.82 -10.43 40.90
N LYS A 350 -33.93 -9.24 41.52
CA LYS A 350 -35.15 -8.86 42.21
C LYS A 350 -36.25 -8.79 41.16
N SER A 351 -37.17 -9.75 41.19
CA SER A 351 -38.46 -9.63 40.53
C SER A 351 -39.06 -8.31 41.01
N GLN A 352 -39.21 -7.34 40.11
CA GLN A 352 -40.10 -6.23 40.39
C GLN A 352 -41.49 -6.84 40.50
N GLU A 353 -42.03 -6.88 41.73
CA GLU A 353 -43.45 -7.09 41.95
C GLU A 353 -44.20 -6.10 41.05
N ALA A 354 -45.02 -6.64 40.17
CA ALA A 354 -45.92 -5.87 39.36
C ALA A 354 -46.85 -5.08 40.28
N GLU A 355 -46.72 -3.75 40.27
CA GLU A 355 -47.75 -2.89 40.86
C GLU A 355 -49.08 -3.14 40.14
N PRO A 356 -50.20 -3.28 40.89
CA PRO A 356 -51.50 -3.49 40.30
C PRO A 356 -51.96 -2.24 39.56
N THR A 357 -52.34 -2.43 38.31
CA THR A 357 -52.94 -1.46 37.41
C THR A 357 -54.20 -0.83 38.03
N GLU A 358 -54.14 0.41 38.51
CA GLU A 358 -55.34 1.21 38.74
C GLU A 358 -55.89 1.73 37.40
N LEU A 359 -57.07 1.23 37.06
CA LEU A 359 -57.90 1.71 35.95
C LEU A 359 -58.41 3.12 36.29
N VAL A 360 -57.80 4.15 35.71
CA VAL A 360 -58.38 5.49 35.71
C VAL A 360 -59.33 5.61 34.52
N ASN A 361 -60.61 5.69 34.86
CA ASN A 361 -61.75 5.86 33.97
C ASN A 361 -61.60 7.06 33.05
N VAL A 362 -61.88 6.82 31.77
CA VAL A 362 -62.14 7.83 30.74
C VAL A 362 -63.45 8.55 31.11
N ASN A 363 -63.36 9.85 31.40
CA ASN A 363 -64.49 10.76 31.34
C ASN A 363 -64.26 11.73 30.17
N VAL A 364 -64.84 11.39 29.03
CA VAL A 364 -65.25 12.36 28.01
C VAL A 364 -66.61 12.87 28.46
N HIS A 365 -66.78 14.19 28.61
CA HIS A 365 -68.02 14.92 28.28
C HIS A 365 -67.75 16.44 28.20
N ASN A 366 -68.06 16.97 27.02
CA ASN A 366 -68.22 18.37 26.56
C ASN A 366 -67.00 19.26 26.38
#